data_AF-A0A385I006-F1
#
_entry.id   AF-A0A385I006-F1
#
_cell.length_a   1.000
_cell.length_b   1.000
_cell.length_c   1.000
_cell.angle_alpha   90.00
_cell.angle_beta   90.00
_cell.angle_gamma   90.00
#
_symmetry.space_group_name_H-M   'P 1'
#
loop_
_entity.id
_entity.type
_entity.pdbx_description
1 polymer ?
#
loop_
_entity_poly.entity_id
_entity_poly.type
_entity_poly.pdbx_seq_one_letter_code
_entity_poly.pdbx_strand_id
1 'polypeptide(L)'
;MPSILALHSSSDTLGVACSNFSDQKEHCIKVASFPIKRRLSNDLLTCIESVIPARNWNQLVRLAVVIGPGGFTSTRLTVGVARILAQQLGCPLDGVNSLFLSAYRFRTTLQPFVFDHPFWLIHRLSQESIVAGCYTIDLMGIQELENPKLIQLSELRKLEPRFNINIEVEKDVVQLLRLSQDAMSNAREAPWHRVTPLYLTSPLSKLSL
;
A
#
# COMPACT_ATOMS: atom_id res chain seq x y z
N MET A 1 -17.14 -13.32 -11.85
CA MET A 1 -17.69 -12.70 -10.62
C MET A 1 -16.93 -11.41 -10.40
N PRO A 2 -17.55 -10.32 -9.90
CA PRO A 2 -16.84 -9.06 -9.68
C PRO A 2 -15.65 -9.28 -8.74
N SER A 3 -14.47 -8.84 -9.15
CA SER A 3 -13.22 -9.06 -8.42
C SER A 3 -12.48 -7.75 -8.12
N ILE A 4 -11.67 -7.77 -7.07
CA ILE A 4 -10.80 -6.66 -6.67
C ILE A 4 -9.36 -7.13 -6.74
N LEU A 5 -8.48 -6.31 -7.32
CA LEU A 5 -7.04 -6.55 -7.42
C LEU A 5 -6.26 -5.54 -6.58
N ALA A 6 -5.31 -6.01 -5.79
CA ALA A 6 -4.42 -5.17 -4.97
C ALA A 6 -2.94 -5.43 -5.33
N LEU A 7 -2.16 -4.35 -5.41
CA LEU A 7 -0.73 -4.38 -5.74
C LEU A 7 0.11 -3.66 -4.68
N HIS A 8 1.19 -4.29 -4.23
CA HIS A 8 2.10 -3.73 -3.22
C HIS A 8 3.57 -3.90 -3.64
N SER A 9 4.32 -2.81 -3.81
CA SER A 9 5.73 -2.87 -4.27
C SER A 9 6.69 -1.96 -3.49
N SER A 10 6.33 -1.62 -2.25
CA SER A 10 7.07 -0.65 -1.45
C SER A 10 8.30 -1.24 -0.72
N SER A 11 8.62 -2.52 -0.94
CA SER A 11 9.85 -3.18 -0.49
C SER A 11 10.61 -3.78 -1.70
N ASP A 12 11.51 -4.72 -1.45
CA ASP A 12 12.17 -5.56 -2.47
C ASP A 12 11.27 -6.70 -2.99
N THR A 13 10.00 -6.72 -2.60
CA THR A 13 9.04 -7.77 -2.95
C THR A 13 7.75 -7.14 -3.47
N LEU A 14 7.24 -7.69 -4.58
CA LEU A 14 5.94 -7.36 -5.16
C LEU A 14 4.90 -8.32 -4.56
N GLY A 15 3.90 -7.78 -3.90
CA GLY A 15 2.69 -8.50 -3.50
C GLY A 15 1.57 -8.25 -4.49
N VAL A 16 0.85 -9.32 -4.83
CA VAL A 16 -0.36 -9.29 -5.64
C VAL A 16 -1.44 -10.04 -4.89
N ALA A 17 -2.61 -9.43 -4.70
CA ALA A 17 -3.78 -10.12 -4.15
C ALA A 17 -5.02 -9.88 -4.99
N CYS A 18 -5.87 -10.91 -5.09
CA CYS A 18 -7.16 -10.82 -5.75
C CYS A 18 -8.21 -11.62 -4.99
N SER A 19 -9.43 -11.11 -4.92
CA SER A 19 -10.58 -11.83 -4.41
C SER A 19 -11.83 -11.47 -5.21
N ASN A 20 -12.86 -12.30 -5.11
CA ASN A 20 -14.20 -11.90 -5.50
C ASN A 20 -14.76 -10.94 -4.45
N PHE A 21 -15.50 -9.93 -4.89
CA PHE A 21 -16.16 -8.99 -3.98
C PHE A 21 -17.16 -9.69 -3.04
N SER A 22 -17.87 -10.71 -3.55
CA SER A 22 -18.84 -11.49 -2.78
C SER A 22 -18.23 -12.38 -1.70
N ASP A 23 -16.92 -12.64 -1.77
CA ASP A 23 -16.22 -13.55 -0.87
C ASP A 23 -15.38 -12.77 0.14
N GLN A 24 -15.97 -12.47 1.30
CA GLN A 24 -15.28 -11.78 2.41
C GLN A 24 -14.44 -12.72 3.29
N LYS A 25 -14.47 -14.03 3.03
CA LYS A 25 -13.69 -15.02 3.79
C LYS A 25 -12.21 -14.97 3.38
N GLU A 26 -11.33 -15.02 4.37
CA GLU A 26 -9.87 -14.91 4.16
C GLU A 26 -9.30 -15.99 3.23
N HIS A 27 -9.85 -17.21 3.28
CA HIS A 27 -9.46 -18.34 2.43
C HIS A 27 -9.80 -18.16 0.94
N CYS A 28 -10.59 -17.15 0.59
CA CYS A 28 -10.98 -16.84 -0.79
C CYS A 28 -10.07 -15.79 -1.44
N ILE A 29 -9.11 -15.23 -0.69
CA ILE A 29 -8.14 -14.26 -1.21
C ILE A 29 -6.96 -15.03 -1.80
N LYS A 30 -6.75 -14.88 -3.11
CA LYS A 30 -5.53 -15.36 -3.77
C LYS A 30 -4.42 -14.35 -3.52
N VAL A 31 -3.28 -14.79 -3.01
CA VAL A 31 -2.13 -13.95 -2.72
C VAL A 31 -0.88 -14.60 -3.32
N ALA A 32 -0.02 -13.79 -3.93
CA ALA A 32 1.30 -14.21 -4.35
C ALA A 32 2.32 -13.08 -4.11
N SER A 33 3.54 -13.47 -3.78
CA SER A 33 4.67 -12.55 -3.61
C SER A 33 5.82 -12.92 -4.54
N PHE A 34 6.49 -11.89 -5.07
CA PHE A 34 7.58 -12.06 -6.03
C PHE A 34 8.76 -11.14 -5.67
N PRO A 35 10.01 -11.65 -5.65
CA PRO A 35 11.16 -10.78 -5.46
C PRO A 35 11.28 -9.78 -6.62
N ILE A 36 11.37 -8.51 -6.29
CA ILE A 36 11.59 -7.42 -7.25
C ILE A 36 13.05 -7.48 -7.71
N LYS A 37 13.23 -8.03 -8.91
CA LYS A 37 14.52 -8.04 -9.61
C LYS A 37 14.55 -6.90 -10.64
N ARG A 38 15.70 -6.72 -11.30
CA ARG A 38 15.88 -5.74 -12.40
C ARG A 38 14.87 -5.87 -13.55
N ARG A 39 14.09 -6.96 -13.59
CA ARG A 39 13.10 -7.27 -14.62
C ARG A 39 11.64 -7.00 -14.23
N LEU A 40 11.38 -6.33 -13.11
CA LEU A 40 9.99 -6.05 -12.68
C LEU A 40 9.15 -5.38 -13.78
N SER A 41 9.71 -4.48 -14.59
CA SER A 41 9.02 -3.88 -15.74
C SER A 41 8.49 -4.89 -16.75
N ASN A 42 9.21 -5.99 -16.94
CA ASN A 42 8.91 -7.00 -17.94
C ASN A 42 8.01 -8.10 -17.35
N ASP A 43 8.14 -8.36 -16.05
CA ASP A 43 7.51 -9.50 -15.40
C ASP A 43 6.23 -9.10 -14.64
N LEU A 44 5.94 -7.81 -14.44
CA LEU A 44 4.80 -7.33 -13.63
C LEU A 44 3.45 -7.87 -14.10
N LEU A 45 3.16 -7.86 -15.41
CA LEU A 45 1.90 -8.40 -15.93
C LEU A 45 1.83 -9.91 -15.68
N THR A 46 2.93 -10.64 -15.91
CA THR A 46 3.03 -12.08 -15.61
C THR A 46 2.78 -12.37 -14.13
N CYS A 47 3.31 -11.56 -13.22
CA CYS A 47 3.04 -11.66 -11.79
C CYS A 47 1.56 -11.46 -11.47
N ILE A 48 0.90 -10.47 -12.10
CA ILE A 48 -0.55 -10.24 -11.94
C ILE A 48 -1.35 -11.44 -12.48
N GLU A 49 -0.98 -11.94 -13.65
CA GLU A 49 -1.63 -13.06 -14.32
C GLU A 49 -1.57 -14.37 -13.54
N SER A 50 -0.53 -14.56 -12.72
CA SER A 50 -0.42 -15.71 -11.82
C SER A 50 -1.53 -15.75 -10.75
N VAL A 51 -2.09 -14.59 -10.39
CA VAL A 51 -3.16 -14.46 -9.39
C VAL A 51 -4.53 -14.36 -10.08
N ILE A 52 -4.62 -13.54 -11.13
CA ILE A 52 -5.81 -13.38 -11.97
C ILE A 52 -5.43 -13.39 -13.46
N PRO A 53 -5.76 -14.46 -14.21
CA PRO A 53 -5.44 -14.55 -15.63
C PRO A 53 -6.02 -13.39 -16.44
N ALA A 54 -5.31 -12.94 -17.48
CA ALA A 54 -5.72 -11.80 -18.31
C ALA A 54 -7.16 -11.92 -18.87
N ARG A 55 -7.58 -13.14 -19.24
CA ARG A 55 -8.95 -13.44 -19.70
C ARG A 55 -10.06 -13.10 -18.67
N ASN A 56 -9.69 -12.93 -17.40
CA ASN A 56 -10.60 -12.60 -16.30
C ASN A 56 -10.52 -11.12 -15.88
N TRP A 57 -9.67 -10.29 -16.50
CA TRP A 57 -9.52 -8.88 -16.09
C TRP A 57 -10.77 -8.05 -16.32
N ASN A 58 -11.64 -8.42 -17.28
CA ASN A 58 -12.95 -7.81 -17.48
C ASN A 58 -13.89 -7.95 -16.26
N GLN A 59 -13.53 -8.78 -15.28
CA GLN A 59 -14.27 -8.96 -14.04
C GLN A 59 -13.76 -8.03 -12.91
N LEU A 60 -12.64 -7.34 -13.12
CA LEU A 60 -12.09 -6.40 -12.15
C LEU A 60 -12.95 -5.14 -12.08
N VAL A 61 -13.62 -4.97 -10.95
CA VAL A 61 -14.53 -3.84 -10.71
C VAL A 61 -13.91 -2.75 -9.83
N ARG A 62 -12.74 -3.02 -9.24
CA ARG A 62 -11.97 -2.08 -8.43
C ARG A 62 -10.52 -2.53 -8.33
N LEU A 63 -9.59 -1.58 -8.28
CA LEU A 63 -8.18 -1.85 -8.05
C LEU A 63 -7.70 -1.09 -6.81
N ALA A 64 -6.63 -1.58 -6.21
CA ALA A 64 -5.93 -0.90 -5.14
C ALA A 64 -4.42 -1.03 -5.34
N VAL A 65 -3.68 0.02 -5.00
CA VAL A 65 -2.22 0.05 -5.14
C VAL A 65 -1.57 0.77 -3.97
N VAL A 66 -0.45 0.23 -3.50
CA VAL A 66 0.39 0.95 -2.55
C VAL A 66 1.15 2.06 -3.25
N ILE A 67 1.02 3.28 -2.73
CA ILE A 67 1.63 4.48 -3.30
C ILE A 67 3.01 4.80 -2.70
N GLY A 68 3.56 3.92 -1.89
CA GLY A 68 4.80 4.12 -1.13
C GLY A 68 4.53 4.56 0.31
N PRO A 69 5.52 5.04 1.06
CA PRO A 69 6.93 5.14 0.69
C PRO A 69 7.60 3.78 0.46
N GLY A 70 8.55 3.73 -0.49
CA GLY A 70 9.27 2.53 -0.89
C GLY A 70 10.24 2.77 -2.04
N GLY A 71 10.60 1.72 -2.78
CA GLY A 71 11.46 1.83 -3.95
C GLY A 71 10.89 2.76 -5.02
N PHE A 72 11.68 3.76 -5.44
CA PHE A 72 11.25 4.80 -6.38
C PHE A 72 10.74 4.22 -7.72
N THR A 73 11.49 3.30 -8.30
CA THR A 73 11.16 2.70 -9.61
C THR A 73 9.99 1.73 -9.52
N SER A 74 10.01 0.82 -8.53
CA SER A 74 8.95 -0.20 -8.37
C SER A 74 7.59 0.44 -8.09
N THR A 75 7.55 1.40 -7.17
CA THR A 75 6.31 2.09 -6.80
C THR A 75 5.71 2.81 -8.00
N ARG A 76 6.52 3.59 -8.76
CA ARG A 76 6.06 4.27 -9.99
C ARG A 76 5.50 3.31 -11.02
N LEU A 77 6.22 2.22 -11.27
CA LEU A 77 5.81 1.23 -12.25
C LEU A 77 4.46 0.62 -11.86
N THR A 78 4.31 0.13 -10.62
CA THR A 78 3.07 -0.48 -10.18
C THR A 78 1.89 0.49 -10.12
N VAL A 79 2.09 1.73 -9.65
CA VAL A 79 1.05 2.77 -9.67
C VAL A 79 0.66 3.12 -11.11
N GLY A 80 1.64 3.24 -12.02
CA GLY A 80 1.39 3.49 -13.43
C GLY A 80 0.56 2.39 -14.09
N VAL A 81 0.93 1.12 -13.89
CA VAL A 81 0.17 -0.02 -14.41
C VAL A 81 -1.22 -0.09 -13.80
N ALA A 82 -1.36 0.11 -12.49
CA ALA A 82 -2.67 0.11 -11.84
C ALA A 82 -3.61 1.19 -12.39
N ARG A 83 -3.07 2.40 -12.65
CA ARG A 83 -3.82 3.49 -13.28
C ARG A 83 -4.26 3.17 -14.69
N ILE A 84 -3.36 2.61 -15.50
CA ILE A 84 -3.69 2.21 -16.88
C ILE A 84 -4.78 1.15 -16.86
N LEU A 85 -4.64 0.10 -16.03
CA LEU A 85 -5.66 -0.94 -15.90
C LEU A 85 -7.01 -0.37 -15.45
N ALA A 86 -7.03 0.46 -14.41
CA ALA A 86 -8.26 1.10 -13.91
C ALA A 86 -8.91 2.00 -14.98
N GLN A 87 -8.10 2.74 -15.74
CA GLN A 87 -8.57 3.57 -16.84
C GLN A 87 -9.20 2.72 -17.96
N GLN A 88 -8.51 1.66 -18.40
CA GLN A 88 -8.99 0.78 -19.48
C GLN A 88 -10.26 0.01 -19.10
N LEU A 89 -10.40 -0.35 -17.82
CA LEU A 89 -11.56 -1.06 -17.29
C LEU A 89 -12.69 -0.12 -16.83
N GLY A 90 -12.45 1.20 -16.79
CA GLY A 90 -13.43 2.18 -16.34
C GLY A 90 -13.81 2.03 -14.86
N CYS A 91 -12.88 1.58 -14.00
CA CYS A 91 -13.16 1.29 -12.60
C CYS A 91 -12.31 2.12 -11.62
N PRO A 92 -12.71 2.20 -10.33
CA PRO A 92 -11.97 2.98 -9.34
C PRO A 92 -10.62 2.35 -8.97
N LEU A 93 -9.68 3.20 -8.54
CA LEU A 93 -8.37 2.80 -8.04
C LEU A 93 -8.09 3.48 -6.69
N ASP A 94 -7.93 2.67 -5.64
CA ASP A 94 -7.49 3.18 -4.33
C ASP A 94 -5.97 3.29 -4.27
N GLY A 95 -5.47 4.42 -3.77
CA GLY A 95 -4.07 4.61 -3.42
C GLY A 95 -3.90 4.65 -1.91
N VAL A 96 -3.12 3.75 -1.34
CA VAL A 96 -2.88 3.69 0.11
C VAL A 96 -1.39 3.68 0.40
N ASN A 97 -0.94 4.42 1.41
CA ASN A 97 0.47 4.43 1.76
C ASN A 97 0.85 3.21 2.64
N SER A 98 2.12 2.79 2.58
CA SER A 98 2.60 1.57 3.24
C SER A 98 2.65 1.67 4.78
N LEU A 99 2.82 2.88 5.33
CA LEU A 99 2.79 3.10 6.77
C LEU A 99 1.36 2.97 7.31
N PHE A 100 0.35 3.43 6.57
CA PHE A 100 -1.05 3.24 6.94
C PHE A 100 -1.44 1.76 7.00
N LEU A 101 -0.98 0.94 6.03
CA LEU A 101 -1.17 -0.52 6.10
C LEU A 101 -0.46 -1.13 7.32
N SER A 102 0.72 -0.62 7.67
CA SER A 102 1.41 -1.05 8.89
C SER A 102 0.65 -0.64 10.15
N ALA A 103 0.02 0.53 10.19
CA ALA A 103 -0.85 0.93 11.30
C ALA A 103 -2.01 -0.07 11.52
N TYR A 104 -2.58 -0.62 10.44
CA TYR A 104 -3.58 -1.71 10.53
C TYR A 104 -3.03 -2.97 11.20
N ARG A 105 -1.78 -3.35 10.91
CA ARG A 105 -1.13 -4.47 11.61
C ARG A 105 -0.89 -4.14 13.09
N PHE A 106 -0.45 -2.93 13.40
CA PHE A 106 -0.24 -2.48 14.79
C PHE A 106 -1.52 -2.57 15.62
N ARG A 107 -2.68 -2.22 15.04
CA ARG A 107 -3.98 -2.41 15.70
C ARG A 107 -4.21 -3.86 16.14
N THR A 108 -3.81 -4.84 15.32
CA THR A 108 -3.99 -6.27 15.66
C THR A 108 -2.95 -6.80 16.64
N THR A 109 -1.71 -6.32 16.57
CA THR A 109 -0.62 -6.79 17.43
C THR A 109 -0.74 -6.29 18.87
N LEU A 110 -1.39 -5.14 19.08
CA LEU A 110 -1.40 -4.48 20.37
C LEU A 110 -2.74 -4.55 21.09
N GLN A 111 -3.78 -5.24 20.59
CA GLN A 111 -5.00 -5.42 21.39
C GLN A 111 -4.67 -6.08 22.74
N PRO A 112 -5.10 -5.49 23.88
CA PRO A 112 -6.14 -4.47 24.05
C PRO A 112 -5.65 -3.01 24.18
N PHE A 113 -4.39 -2.69 23.90
CA PHE A 113 -3.83 -1.34 24.03
C PHE A 113 -4.58 -0.35 23.14
N VAL A 114 -5.29 0.57 23.78
CA VAL A 114 -5.80 1.79 23.16
C VAL A 114 -4.68 2.82 23.31
N PHE A 115 -4.24 3.38 22.19
CA PHE A 115 -3.33 4.51 22.25
C PHE A 115 -4.15 5.75 22.62
N ASP A 116 -4.08 6.17 23.88
CA ASP A 116 -4.76 7.39 24.34
C ASP A 116 -4.24 8.66 23.65
N HIS A 117 -3.08 8.57 22.98
CA HIS A 117 -2.41 9.66 22.29
C HIS A 117 -1.88 9.22 20.91
N PRO A 118 -1.68 10.17 19.98
CA PRO A 118 -1.05 9.88 18.69
C PRO A 118 0.31 9.20 18.83
N PHE A 119 0.64 8.33 17.89
CA PHE A 119 1.94 7.66 17.82
C PHE A 119 2.55 7.79 16.43
N TRP A 120 3.86 7.60 16.35
CA TRP A 120 4.63 7.69 15.12
C TRP A 120 5.05 6.30 14.64
N LEU A 121 4.81 6.02 13.36
CA LEU A 121 5.39 4.85 12.69
C LEU A 121 6.60 5.28 11.89
N ILE A 122 7.72 4.58 12.11
CA ILE A 122 9.02 4.89 11.54
C ILE A 122 9.44 3.77 10.59
N HIS A 123 9.73 4.12 9.33
CA HIS A 123 10.25 3.20 8.33
C HIS A 123 11.59 3.72 7.82
N ARG A 124 12.65 2.94 8.04
CA ARG A 124 13.97 3.19 7.46
C ARG A 124 14.03 2.63 6.04
N LEU A 125 14.04 3.50 5.04
CA LEU A 125 14.13 3.13 3.62
C LEU A 125 15.58 2.86 3.17
N SER A 126 16.55 3.51 3.81
CA SER A 126 17.98 3.31 3.60
C SER A 126 18.75 3.72 4.86
N GLN A 127 20.08 3.58 4.88
CA GLN A 127 20.90 4.08 5.99
C GLN A 127 20.63 5.56 6.30
N GLU A 128 20.45 6.38 5.25
CA GLU A 128 20.31 7.85 5.34
C GLU A 128 18.86 8.36 5.20
N SER A 129 17.89 7.48 5.00
CA SER A 129 16.50 7.88 4.72
C SER A 129 15.54 7.22 5.67
N ILE A 130 14.96 8.03 6.55
CA ILE A 130 13.94 7.62 7.51
C ILE A 130 12.66 8.37 7.17
N VAL A 131 11.56 7.63 7.11
CA VAL A 131 10.23 8.19 6.93
C VAL A 131 9.41 7.98 8.20
N ALA A 132 8.63 8.98 8.55
CA ALA A 132 7.69 8.93 9.66
C ALA A 132 6.29 9.36 9.24
N GLY A 133 5.27 8.68 9.76
CA GLY A 133 3.86 9.09 9.69
C GLY A 133 3.25 9.05 11.09
N CYS A 134 2.25 9.90 11.35
CA CYS A 134 1.59 10.00 12.64
C CYS A 134 0.16 9.47 12.55
N TYR A 135 -0.22 8.61 13.51
CA TYR A 135 -1.47 7.88 13.50
C TYR A 135 -2.14 7.89 14.87
N THR A 136 -3.46 7.71 14.85
CA THR A 136 -4.27 7.35 16.02
C THR A 136 -5.05 6.09 15.70
N ILE A 137 -5.31 5.28 16.73
CA ILE A 137 -6.12 4.06 16.63
C ILE A 137 -7.17 4.14 17.73
N ASP A 138 -8.45 4.09 17.33
CA ASP A 138 -9.59 4.09 18.24
C ASP A 138 -10.61 3.01 17.85
N LEU A 139 -11.81 3.09 18.43
CA LEU A 139 -12.92 2.17 18.12
C LEU A 139 -13.46 2.34 16.70
N MET A 140 -13.33 3.53 16.10
CA MET A 140 -13.78 3.85 14.74
C MET A 140 -12.79 3.38 13.68
N GLY A 141 -11.51 3.28 14.04
CA GLY A 141 -10.50 2.68 13.19
C GLY A 141 -9.15 3.34 13.34
N ILE A 142 -8.52 3.61 12.20
CA ILE A 142 -7.18 4.18 12.15
C ILE A 142 -7.29 5.49 11.40
N GLN A 143 -6.77 6.55 12.01
CA GLN A 143 -6.72 7.86 11.39
C GLN A 143 -5.26 8.26 11.21
N GLU A 144 -4.93 8.64 9.97
CA GLU A 144 -3.65 9.27 9.63
C GLU A 144 -3.73 10.76 9.95
N LEU A 145 -2.95 11.21 10.92
CA LEU A 145 -2.84 12.62 11.29
C LEU A 145 -1.78 13.34 10.46
N GLU A 146 -0.68 12.64 10.18
CA GLU A 146 0.37 13.14 9.29
C GLU A 146 0.78 12.06 8.30
N ASN A 147 0.73 12.43 7.01
CA ASN A 147 1.20 11.60 5.92
C ASN A 147 2.71 11.27 6.09
N PRO A 148 3.16 10.12 5.56
CA PRO A 148 4.57 9.77 5.58
C PRO A 148 5.45 10.87 4.99
N LYS A 149 6.44 11.33 5.75
CA LYS A 149 7.43 12.33 5.33
C LYS A 149 8.84 11.92 5.72
N LEU A 150 9.84 12.37 4.95
CA LEU A 150 11.24 12.23 5.36
C LEU A 150 11.47 13.02 6.65
N ILE A 151 12.24 12.42 7.56
CA ILE A 151 12.66 13.05 8.80
C ILE A 151 14.16 12.97 8.98
N GLN A 152 14.74 14.00 9.59
CA GLN A 152 16.14 13.99 9.98
C GLN A 152 16.35 13.15 11.24
N LEU A 153 17.57 12.62 11.43
CA LEU A 153 17.95 11.89 12.64
C LEU A 153 17.80 12.74 13.92
N SER A 154 18.00 14.06 13.82
CA SER A 154 17.82 15.01 14.91
C SER A 154 16.35 15.17 15.31
N GLU A 155 15.43 15.11 14.35
CA GLU A 155 13.98 15.22 14.55
C GLU A 155 13.40 13.94 15.13
N LEU A 156 13.99 12.78 14.82
CA LEU A 156 13.52 11.48 15.31
C LEU A 156 13.32 11.47 16.83
N ARG A 157 14.23 12.11 17.59
CA ARG A 157 14.19 12.20 19.06
C ARG A 157 12.96 12.92 19.62
N LYS A 158 12.31 13.76 18.80
CA LYS A 158 11.12 14.53 19.17
C LYS A 158 9.83 13.75 18.92
N LEU A 159 9.90 12.64 18.18
CA LEU A 159 8.75 11.82 17.85
C LEU A 159 8.59 10.74 18.92
N GLU A 160 7.63 10.92 19.83
CA GLU A 160 7.28 9.96 20.87
C GLU A 160 5.75 9.93 21.08
N PRO A 161 5.14 8.77 21.37
CA PRO A 161 5.74 7.44 21.25
C PRO A 161 5.99 7.08 19.78
N ARG A 162 7.13 6.44 19.49
CA ARG A 162 7.48 5.99 18.12
C ARG A 162 7.75 4.50 18.04
N PHE A 163 7.36 3.89 16.93
CA PHE A 163 7.53 2.47 16.66
C PHE A 163 8.15 2.25 15.29
N ASN A 164 9.14 1.37 15.22
CA ASN A 164 9.71 0.97 13.94
C ASN A 164 8.80 -0.06 13.28
N ILE A 165 8.61 0.09 11.98
CA ILE A 165 7.85 -0.86 11.16
C ILE A 165 8.77 -1.60 10.20
N ASN A 166 8.39 -2.84 9.91
CA ASN A 166 8.88 -3.58 8.76
C ASN A 166 7.71 -3.85 7.83
N ILE A 167 7.94 -3.76 6.52
CA ILE A 167 6.92 -4.11 5.52
C ILE A 167 6.71 -5.61 5.50
N GLU A 168 5.46 -6.05 5.61
CA GLU A 168 5.06 -7.45 5.51
C GLU A 168 4.18 -7.61 4.28
N VAL A 169 4.79 -7.65 3.10
CA VAL A 169 4.12 -7.47 1.79
C VAL A 169 2.86 -8.30 1.62
N GLU A 170 2.88 -9.58 2.00
CA GLU A 170 1.70 -10.45 1.86
C GLU A 170 0.55 -10.03 2.79
N LYS A 171 0.85 -9.67 4.04
CA LYS A 171 -0.17 -9.16 4.98
C LYS A 171 -0.68 -7.79 4.55
N ASP A 172 0.22 -6.92 4.12
CA ASP A 172 -0.07 -5.56 3.72
C ASP A 172 -0.92 -5.53 2.43
N VAL A 173 -0.65 -6.39 1.44
CA VAL A 173 -1.47 -6.47 0.21
C VAL A 173 -2.86 -7.06 0.46
N VAL A 174 -3.00 -8.00 1.41
CA VAL A 174 -4.31 -8.51 1.85
C VAL A 174 -5.08 -7.40 2.56
N GLN A 175 -4.42 -6.64 3.44
CA GLN A 175 -5.06 -5.52 4.13
C GLN A 175 -5.49 -4.42 3.14
N LEU A 176 -4.67 -4.12 2.13
CA LEU A 176 -5.02 -3.20 1.05
C LEU A 176 -6.28 -3.65 0.30
N LEU A 177 -6.35 -4.94 -0.04
CA LEU A 177 -7.51 -5.53 -0.70
C LEU A 177 -8.78 -5.39 0.17
N ARG A 178 -8.67 -5.62 1.48
CA ARG A 178 -9.79 -5.43 2.43
C ARG A 178 -10.27 -4.00 2.51
N LEU A 179 -9.36 -3.03 2.54
CA LEU A 179 -9.72 -1.61 2.49
C LEU A 179 -10.48 -1.27 1.21
N SER A 180 -10.08 -1.86 0.09
CA SER A 180 -10.78 -1.67 -1.19
C SER A 180 -12.15 -2.36 -1.23
N GLN A 181 -12.31 -3.53 -0.59
CA GLN A 181 -13.61 -4.19 -0.39
C GLN A 181 -14.56 -3.34 0.48
N ASP A 182 -14.06 -2.78 1.59
CA ASP A 182 -14.83 -1.86 2.44
C ASP A 182 -15.26 -0.61 1.66
N ALA A 183 -14.31 0.02 0.96
CA ALA A 183 -14.59 1.21 0.18
C ALA A 183 -15.54 0.92 -0.99
N MET A 184 -15.50 -0.27 -1.61
CA MET A 184 -16.51 -0.70 -2.59
C MET A 184 -17.90 -0.88 -1.95
N SER A 185 -17.98 -1.51 -0.78
CA SER A 185 -19.24 -1.72 -0.05
C SER A 185 -19.90 -0.42 0.37
N ASN A 186 -19.09 0.61 0.64
CA ASN A 186 -19.53 1.96 0.99
C ASN A 186 -19.62 2.91 -0.22
N ALA A 187 -19.53 2.39 -1.45
CA ALA A 187 -19.59 3.18 -2.69
C ALA A 187 -18.62 4.38 -2.72
N ARG A 188 -17.44 4.26 -2.10
CA ARG A 188 -16.44 5.34 -2.07
C ARG A 188 -15.83 5.55 -3.45
N GLU A 189 -15.88 6.81 -3.91
CA GLU A 189 -15.18 7.22 -5.10
C GLU A 189 -13.66 7.09 -4.95
N ALA A 190 -12.99 6.60 -5.99
CA ALA A 190 -11.54 6.51 -6.05
C ALA A 190 -11.07 6.76 -7.49
N PRO A 191 -11.09 8.02 -7.95
CA PRO A 191 -10.75 8.35 -9.33
C PRO A 191 -9.25 8.07 -9.59
N TRP A 192 -8.97 7.16 -10.52
CA TRP A 192 -7.62 6.67 -10.82
C TRP A 192 -6.61 7.78 -11.15
N HIS A 193 -7.05 8.91 -11.71
CA HIS A 193 -6.15 9.99 -12.11
C HIS A 193 -5.56 10.76 -10.91
N ARG A 194 -6.17 10.64 -9.72
CA ARG A 194 -5.68 11.25 -8.47
C ARG A 194 -4.65 10.38 -7.74
N VAL A 195 -4.51 9.11 -8.12
CA VAL A 195 -3.57 8.19 -7.48
C VAL A 195 -2.16 8.44 -8.01
N THR A 196 -1.26 8.90 -7.14
CA THR A 196 0.13 9.21 -7.48
C THR A 196 1.09 8.62 -6.46
N PRO A 197 2.30 8.17 -6.87
CA PRO A 197 3.30 7.73 -5.91
C PRO A 197 3.74 8.85 -4.96
N LEU A 198 4.04 8.49 -3.71
CA LEU A 198 4.68 9.35 -2.72
C LEU A 198 6.18 9.44 -3.01
N TYR A 199 6.62 10.55 -3.60
CA TYR A 199 8.01 10.77 -4.02
C TYR A 199 8.92 11.27 -2.89
N LEU A 200 9.04 10.51 -1.80
CA LEU A 200 9.86 10.92 -0.66
C LEU A 200 11.36 10.74 -0.91
N THR A 201 11.78 9.72 -1.66
CA THR A 201 13.20 9.39 -1.90
C THR A 201 13.63 9.61 -3.35
N SER A 202 13.07 10.63 -4.01
CA SER A 202 13.39 10.91 -5.41
C SER A 202 14.90 11.12 -5.61
N PRO A 203 15.55 10.46 -6.60
CA PRO A 203 16.95 10.76 -6.93
C PRO A 203 17.17 12.25 -7.25
N LEU A 204 16.13 12.93 -7.73
CA LEU A 204 16.16 14.36 -8.04
C LEU A 204 16.29 15.24 -6.78
N SER A 205 15.90 14.76 -5.59
CA SER A 205 16.05 15.55 -4.36
C SER A 205 17.50 15.62 -3.87
N LYS A 206 18.41 14.82 -4.44
CA LYS A 206 19.86 14.89 -4.18
C LYS A 206 20.59 15.89 -5.10
N LEU A 207 19.91 16.45 -6.09
CA LEU A 207 20.50 17.40 -7.06
C LEU A 207 20.28 18.87 -6.70
N SER A 208 19.58 19.17 -5.60
CA SER A 208 19.52 20.50 -5.02
C SER A 208 20.65 20.68 -4.00
N LEU A 209 21.86 20.93 -4.51
CA LEU A 209 22.98 21.50 -3.77
C LEU A 209 23.35 22.83 -4.44
#